data_AF-A0A2N3CKB0-F1
#
_entry.id   AF-A0A2N3CKB0-F1
#
_cell.length_a   1.000
_cell.length_b   1.000
_cell.length_c   1.000
_cell.angle_alpha   90.00
_cell.angle_beta   90.00
_cell.angle_gamma   90.00
#
_symmetry.space_group_name_H-M   'P 1'
#
loop_
_entity.id
_entity.type
_entity.pdbx_description
1 polymer ?
#
loop_
_entity_poly.entity_id
_entity_poly.type
_entity_poly.pdbx_seq_one_letter_code
_entity_poly.pdbx_strand_id
1 'polypeptide(L)' 'MAGAAVEEGRFRKGDLFGHVTRMSLTSAVGLSALFLVDFADMLFISMLGKAALAAAVGYAGTIL' A
#
# COMPACT_ATOMS: atom_id res chain seq x y z
N MET A 1 28.22 -32.40 -6.46
CA MET A 1 27.42 -31.22 -6.10
C MET A 1 26.58 -30.85 -7.32
N ALA A 2 25.28 -31.17 -7.32
CA ALA A 2 24.37 -30.74 -8.35
C ALA A 2 24.03 -29.26 -8.10
N GLY A 3 24.42 -28.38 -9.03
CA GLY A 3 24.11 -26.96 -8.96
C GLY A 3 22.61 -26.76 -9.08
N ALA A 4 22.01 -26.13 -8.07
CA ALA A 4 20.64 -25.65 -8.16
C ALA A 4 20.55 -24.74 -9.39
N ALA A 5 19.72 -25.11 -10.36
CA ALA A 5 19.40 -24.24 -11.48
C ALA A 5 18.79 -22.96 -10.88
N VAL A 6 19.51 -21.84 -11.01
CA VAL A 6 18.99 -20.53 -10.64
C VAL A 6 17.88 -20.23 -11.63
N GLU A 7 16.62 -20.42 -11.23
CA GLU A 7 15.49 -19.98 -12.05
C GLU A 7 15.64 -18.48 -12.32
N GLU A 8 15.72 -18.11 -13.58
CA GLU A 8 15.75 -16.71 -13.99
C GLU A 8 14.46 -16.03 -13.53
N GLY A 9 14.58 -14.97 -12.72
CA GLY A 9 13.43 -14.20 -12.28
C GLY A 9 12.57 -13.73 -13.47
N ARG A 10 11.26 -13.93 -13.38
CA ARG A 10 10.26 -13.71 -14.46
C ARG A 10 10.28 -12.31 -15.09
N PHE A 11 10.94 -11.35 -14.44
CA PHE A 11 10.98 -9.93 -14.79
C PHE A 11 12.35 -9.43 -15.28
N ARG A 12 13.17 -10.32 -15.85
CA ARG A 12 14.51 -9.96 -16.37
C ARG A 12 14.55 -9.68 -17.88
N LYS A 13 13.47 -9.93 -18.62
CA LYS A 13 13.40 -9.87 -20.09
C LYS A 13 12.20 -9.04 -20.55
N GLY A 14 12.37 -8.24 -21.61
CA GLY A 14 11.29 -7.45 -22.22
C GLY A 14 11.50 -5.93 -22.14
N ASP A 15 10.46 -5.18 -22.52
CA ASP A 15 10.44 -3.71 -22.52
C ASP A 15 10.47 -3.14 -21.09
N LEU A 16 11.48 -2.30 -20.81
CA LEU A 16 11.73 -1.74 -19.49
C LEU A 16 10.59 -0.82 -19.05
N PHE A 17 10.03 -0.05 -19.98
CA PHE A 17 8.96 0.89 -19.70
C PHE A 17 7.69 0.16 -19.26
N GLY A 18 7.25 -0.83 -20.05
CA GLY A 18 6.10 -1.67 -19.71
C GLY A 18 6.27 -2.46 -18.40
N HIS A 19 7.51 -2.82 -18.05
CA HIS A 19 7.80 -3.48 -16.78
C HIS A 19 7.62 -2.53 -15.58
N VAL A 20 8.25 -1.36 -15.63
CA VAL A 20 8.13 -0.33 -14.58
C VAL A 20 6.69 0.11 -14.44
N THR A 21 5.98 0.39 -15.53
CA THR A 21 4.57 0.81 -15.48
C THR A 21 3.71 -0.22 -14.75
N ARG A 22 3.83 -1.51 -15.05
CA ARG A 22 3.02 -2.55 -14.38
C ARG A 22 3.38 -2.70 -12.91
N MET A 23 4.67 -2.67 -12.55
CA MET A 23 5.09 -2.73 -11.15
C MET A 23 4.62 -1.50 -10.38
N SER A 24 4.84 -0.30 -10.90
CA SER A 24 4.43 0.96 -10.28
C SER A 24 2.92 1.07 -10.11
N LEU A 25 2.13 0.68 -11.13
CA LEU A 25 0.67 0.68 -11.03
C LEU A 25 0.17 -0.26 -9.95
N THR A 26 0.73 -1.47 -9.87
CA THR A 26 0.33 -2.45 -8.85
C THR A 26 0.66 -1.92 -7.44
N SER A 27 1.84 -1.33 -7.26
CA SER A 27 2.23 -0.69 -6.00
C SER A 27 1.34 0.50 -5.66
N ALA A 28 0.98 1.33 -6.65
CA ALA A 28 0.10 2.48 -6.46
C ALA A 28 -1.29 2.04 -6.00
N VAL A 29 -1.87 1.01 -6.60
CA VAL A 29 -3.15 0.44 -6.17
C VAL A 29 -3.08 -0.06 -4.72
N GLY A 30 -1.99 -0.75 -4.34
CA GLY A 30 -1.78 -1.21 -2.97
C GLY A 30 -1.72 -0.08 -1.96
N LEU A 31 -0.96 0.99 -2.25
CA LEU A 31 -0.89 2.17 -1.40
C LEU A 31 -2.23 2.91 -1.31
N SER A 32 -2.93 3.08 -2.44
CA SER A 32 -4.26 3.70 -2.45
C SER A 32 -5.28 2.91 -1.61
N ALA A 33 -5.19 1.58 -1.58
CA ALA A 33 -6.06 0.75 -0.75
C ALA A 33 -5.82 0.99 0.77
N LEU A 34 -4.58 1.20 1.20
CA LEU A 34 -4.27 1.54 2.59
C LEU A 34 -4.87 2.91 2.99
N PHE A 35 -4.66 3.95 2.19
CA PHE A 35 -5.28 5.25 2.45
C PHE A 35 -6.81 5.19 2.48
N LEU A 36 -7.41 4.36 1.63
CA LEU A 36 -8.86 4.18 1.60
C LEU A 36 -9.37 3.52 2.89
N VAL A 37 -8.67 2.51 3.41
CA VAL A 37 -9.05 1.86 4.67
C VAL A 37 -8.89 2.81 5.85
N ASP A 38 -7.79 3.57 5.90
CA ASP A 38 -7.54 4.58 6.94
C ASP A 38 -8.64 5.66 6.94
N PHE A 39 -9.06 6.11 5.75
CA PHE A 39 -10.16 7.05 5.60
C PHE A 39 -11.49 6.48 6.09
N ALA A 40 -11.79 5.23 5.75
CA ALA A 40 -12.99 4.56 6.21
C ALA A 40 -12.99 4.45 7.76
N ASP A 41 -11.87 4.06 8.36
CA ASP A 41 -11.74 3.96 9.81
C ASP A 41 -11.96 5.32 10.49
N MET A 42 -11.39 6.40 9.95
CA MET A 42 -11.64 7.75 10.46
C MET A 42 -13.10 8.17 10.35
N LEU A 43 -13.77 7.85 9.25
CA LEU A 43 -15.21 8.12 9.08
C LEU A 43 -16.04 7.39 10.14
N PHE A 44 -15.80 6.10 10.36
CA PHE A 44 -16.52 5.32 11.37
C PHE A 44 -16.26 5.83 12.79
N ILE A 45 -15.01 6.20 13.09
CA ILE A 45 -14.64 6.76 14.39
C ILE A 45 -15.29 8.13 14.63
N SER A 46 -15.44 8.95 13.59
CA SER A 46 -16.13 10.24 13.71
C SER A 46 -17.60 10.10 14.11
N MET A 47 -18.26 9.00 13.72
CA MET A 47 -19.67 8.72 14.00
C MET A 47 -19.94 8.21 15.43
N LEU A 48 -18.89 7.83 16.20
CA LEU A 48 -19.04 7.36 17.58
C LEU A 48 -19.39 8.46 18.59
N GLY A 49 -19.48 9.73 18.16
CA GLY A 49 -19.86 10.87 19.01
C GLY A 49 -18.82 11.25 20.08
N LYS A 50 -17.68 10.56 20.10
CA LYS A 50 -16.55 10.80 21.00
C LYS A 50 -15.49 11.62 20.27
N ALA A 51 -15.67 12.94 20.28
CA ALA A 51 -14.76 13.89 19.60
C ALA A 51 -13.28 13.67 19.96
N ALA A 52 -13.00 13.23 21.20
CA ALA A 52 -11.66 12.90 21.65
C ALA A 52 -11.00 11.74 20.86
N LEU A 53 -11.76 10.73 20.43
CA LEU A 53 -11.23 9.59 19.67
C LEU A 53 -10.98 9.96 18.21
N ALA A 54 -11.87 10.72 17.59
CA ALA A 54 -11.66 11.22 16.22
C ALA A 54 -10.45 12.17 16.14
N ALA A 55 -10.27 13.05 17.14
CA ALA A 55 -9.12 13.94 17.23
C ALA A 55 -7.81 13.19 17.51
N ALA A 56 -7.84 12.17 18.39
CA ALA A 56 -6.66 11.35 18.69
C ALA A 56 -6.19 10.53 17.49
N VAL A 57 -7.11 9.98 16.69
CA VAL A 57 -6.77 9.26 15.44
C VAL A 57 -6.17 10.22 14.42
N GLY A 58 -6.70 11.45 14.31
CA GLY A 58 -6.13 12.48 13.43
C GLY A 58 -4.71 12.88 13.81
N TYR A 59 -4.43 13.01 15.11
CA TYR A 59 -3.08 13.25 15.62
C TYR A 59 -2.13 12.06 15.38
N ALA A 60 -2.60 10.83 15.62
CA ALA A 60 -1.81 9.63 15.34
C ALA A 60 -1.44 9.52 13.84
N GLY A 61 -2.35 9.89 12.94
CA GLY A 61 -2.10 9.95 11.50
C GLY A 61 -1.08 11.00 11.05
N THR A 62 -0.83 12.06 11.84
CA THR A 62 0.22 13.05 11.53
C THR A 62 1.64 12.64 11.94
N ILE A 63 1.79 11.54 12.70
CA ILE A 63 3.09 11.05 13.19
C ILE A 63 3.65 9.90 12.33
N LEU A 64 2.84 9.29 11.46
CA LEU A 64 3.29 8.32 10.46
C LEU A 64 3.89 9.02 9.24
#